data_AF-A0AAN9TDS7-F1
#
_entry.id   AF-A0AAN9TDS7-F1
#
_cell.length_a   1.000
_cell.length_b   1.000
_cell.length_c   1.000
_cell.angle_alpha   90.00
_cell.angle_beta   90.00
_cell.angle_gamma   90.00
#
_symmetry.space_group_name_H-M   'P 1'
#
loop_
_entity.id
_entity.type
_entity.pdbx_description
1 polymer ?
#
loop_
_entity_poly.entity_id
_entity_poly.type
_entity_poly.pdbx_seq_one_letter_code
_entity_poly.pdbx_strand_id
1 'polypeptide(L)'
;MIDYVINHSSDEHPWFNQSVNRIEPYTDFYVWQNAKGFDKNKNPIPPNNWISLFGGSAWQWHPERKQFYLHQFVVIQPDFNLRNPALKKELKNTLKFWFDKGVAGVRLDASKHYMEDLLLRDEELIDPHKINPEYYDYDHRYTTDLWEVYEFIHELREFIDANYDTKNQEKLVIVEAYSTMNLTMMYYGTDNYKITNFPFNFAFVKLQPYPSPLKLDSIIRSWLDNMPQDGVANWVAENHDNHRTGTRFNEEFMDIMLITTMMLPGVACIYYGQEIGMLNYRMRSDQLQDPNLKGVNAGIKRDSARTPMQWDDSLNAGFTSNFKPWLPLNPNYWRVNVRAQKFQTVSRYNTYKTLSKLRQTNVLKFGNFTSYVLSSWVYAFARVAINEPIIITIMNLGSETEMIHLHDGIPNLPSFMKVLAASINAGYAENHYDVKRIGSRLNPEYMDIMMILVMTLSGVASIYYGQEIGMMNTKLRLDQIRDIRRHDSGRSPMQWDDSMNAGFSSNSKLWLPVNSNYYQVNVEIQKKQRYSRYKLCSILSSSRQTNTLKDGNFKPYLISPWIFAFTRQNTDYNDGKKSIILVIINTGSKSEMLHLHTSIPHLPPYLKVIAASMNAGYERG
;
A
#
# COMPACT_ATOMS: atom_id res chain seq x y z
N MET A 1 -9.57 9.23 19.90
CA MET A 1 -8.29 9.75 20.39
C MET A 1 -8.14 11.16 19.86
N ILE A 2 -7.45 12.03 20.60
CA ILE A 2 -7.13 13.39 20.16
C ILE A 2 -5.61 13.62 20.27
N ASP A 3 -5.13 14.61 19.55
CA ASP A 3 -3.80 15.15 19.76
C ASP A 3 -3.80 16.11 20.97
N TYR A 4 -2.77 16.04 21.79
CA TYR A 4 -2.68 16.81 23.03
C TYR A 4 -1.26 17.36 23.21
N VAL A 5 -1.09 18.62 22.81
CA VAL A 5 0.15 19.38 22.92
C VAL A 5 0.20 20.02 24.31
N ILE A 6 1.11 19.57 25.17
CA ILE A 6 1.27 20.09 26.54
C ILE A 6 2.59 20.83 26.78
N ASN A 7 3.42 20.98 25.75
CA ASN A 7 4.68 21.71 25.84
C ASN A 7 4.46 23.22 25.97
N HIS A 8 3.45 23.77 25.26
CA HIS A 8 3.23 25.19 25.11
C HIS A 8 1.76 25.52 24.89
N SER A 9 1.42 26.80 25.01
CA SER A 9 0.18 27.38 24.49
C SER A 9 0.48 28.47 23.45
N SER A 10 -0.55 29.07 22.87
CA SER A 10 -0.38 30.37 22.20
C SER A 10 -0.03 31.46 23.22
N ASP A 11 0.71 32.47 22.78
CA ASP A 11 0.90 33.76 23.46
C ASP A 11 -0.41 34.57 23.62
N GLU A 12 -1.44 34.28 22.82
CA GLU A 12 -2.78 34.84 23.01
C GLU A 12 -3.58 34.14 24.12
N HIS A 13 -3.06 33.04 24.69
CA HIS A 13 -3.78 32.27 25.71
C HIS A 13 -3.98 33.11 26.98
N PRO A 14 -5.15 33.06 27.64
CA PRO A 14 -5.40 33.81 28.87
C PRO A 14 -4.40 33.52 29.99
N TRP A 15 -3.83 32.32 30.05
CA TRP A 15 -2.77 32.00 31.01
C TRP A 15 -1.48 32.76 30.72
N PHE A 16 -1.09 32.94 29.45
CA PHE A 16 0.12 33.70 29.11
C PHE A 16 -0.06 35.18 29.47
N ASN A 17 -1.19 35.77 29.10
CA ASN A 17 -1.50 37.16 29.45
C ASN A 17 -1.56 37.38 30.97
N GLN A 18 -2.14 36.45 31.73
CA GLN A 18 -2.15 36.53 33.20
C GLN A 18 -0.74 36.32 33.78
N SER A 19 0.05 35.43 33.19
CA SER A 19 1.45 35.24 33.54
C SER A 19 2.23 36.53 33.30
N VAL A 20 2.17 37.14 32.10
CA VAL A 20 2.83 38.43 31.79
C VAL A 20 2.61 39.48 32.88
N ASN A 21 1.37 39.56 33.39
CA ASN A 21 0.95 40.50 34.42
C ASN A 21 1.20 40.04 35.87
N ARG A 22 1.85 38.89 36.08
CA ARG A 22 2.15 38.28 37.40
C ARG A 22 0.91 38.08 38.27
N ILE A 23 -0.17 37.62 37.65
CA ILE A 23 -1.43 37.32 38.35
C ILE A 23 -1.37 35.87 38.85
N GLU A 24 -1.50 35.68 40.16
CA GLU A 24 -1.56 34.34 40.77
C GLU A 24 -2.84 33.59 40.37
N PRO A 25 -2.79 32.27 40.12
CA PRO A 25 -1.63 31.37 40.20
C PRO A 25 -0.77 31.30 38.92
N TYR A 26 -1.02 32.15 37.92
CA TYR A 26 -0.46 32.06 36.57
C TYR A 26 0.96 32.63 36.42
N THR A 27 1.47 33.33 37.43
CA THR A 27 2.78 34.03 37.40
C THR A 27 3.90 33.16 36.84
N ASP A 28 3.95 31.89 37.24
CA ASP A 28 5.02 30.93 36.87
C ASP A 28 4.50 29.78 36.00
N PHE A 29 3.40 29.98 35.25
CA PHE A 29 2.89 28.97 34.30
C PHE A 29 3.80 28.77 33.09
N TYR A 30 4.65 29.74 32.77
CA TYR A 30 5.60 29.70 31.65
C TYR A 30 7.02 29.85 32.15
N VAL A 31 7.99 29.41 31.36
CA VAL A 31 9.41 29.54 31.70
C VAL A 31 9.86 30.97 31.44
N TRP A 32 10.05 31.74 32.51
CA TRP A 32 10.52 33.13 32.47
C TRP A 32 11.93 33.26 33.04
N GLN A 33 12.79 34.03 32.35
CA GLN A 33 14.15 34.31 32.80
C GLN A 33 14.52 35.78 32.65
N ASN A 34 15.33 36.28 33.57
CA ASN A 34 15.90 37.63 33.44
C ASN A 34 16.93 37.66 32.32
N ALA A 35 17.13 38.83 31.71
CA ALA A 35 18.28 39.04 30.83
C ALA A 35 19.57 38.89 31.66
N LYS A 36 20.59 38.22 31.10
CA LYS A 36 21.91 38.13 31.77
C LYS A 36 22.68 39.45 31.77
N GLY A 37 22.19 40.41 30.98
CA GLY A 37 22.73 41.75 30.85
C GLY A 37 22.09 42.44 29.65
N PHE A 38 22.63 43.59 29.30
CA PHE A 38 22.25 44.33 28.10
C PHE A 38 23.50 44.56 27.25
N ASP A 39 23.37 44.43 25.94
CA ASP A 39 24.46 44.70 25.02
C ASP A 39 24.78 46.21 24.97
N LYS A 40 25.79 46.59 24.18
CA LYS A 40 26.20 48.01 24.02
C LYS A 40 25.07 48.90 23.48
N ASN A 41 24.10 48.32 22.79
CA ASN A 41 22.94 48.99 22.21
C ASN A 41 21.71 48.96 23.15
N LYS A 42 21.88 48.51 24.40
CA LYS A 42 20.82 48.32 25.39
C LYS A 42 19.77 47.27 25.00
N ASN A 43 20.11 46.33 24.13
CA ASN A 43 19.25 45.17 23.88
C ASN A 43 19.46 44.13 24.97
N PRO A 44 18.40 43.49 25.47
CA PRO A 44 18.52 42.44 26.48
C PRO A 44 19.26 41.24 25.89
N ILE A 45 20.16 40.66 26.67
CA ILE A 45 20.92 39.47 26.27
C ILE A 45 20.24 38.21 26.84
N PRO A 46 19.90 37.21 25.99
CA PRO A 46 19.30 35.94 26.43
C PRO A 46 20.12 35.23 27.53
N PRO A 47 19.48 34.43 28.39
CA PRO A 47 20.16 33.76 29.50
C PRO A 47 21.24 32.78 29.02
N ASN A 48 21.02 32.06 27.93
CA ASN A 48 21.94 31.09 27.34
C ASN A 48 21.82 31.05 25.81
N ASN A 49 22.55 30.13 25.17
CA ASN A 49 22.65 29.97 23.72
C ASN A 49 21.60 29.03 23.10
N TRP A 50 20.53 28.66 23.82
CA TRP A 50 19.52 27.72 23.31
C TRP A 50 18.87 28.24 22.02
N ILE A 51 18.70 27.32 21.06
CA ILE A 51 18.18 27.59 19.72
C ILE A 51 16.80 26.94 19.56
N SER A 52 15.87 27.68 18.97
CA SER A 52 14.55 27.14 18.61
C SER A 52 14.66 26.13 17.47
N LEU A 53 13.84 25.08 17.50
CA LEU A 53 13.72 24.11 16.40
C LEU A 53 13.39 24.77 15.06
N PHE A 54 12.69 25.91 15.10
CA PHE A 54 12.34 26.70 13.92
C PHE A 54 13.27 27.88 13.67
N GLY A 55 14.45 27.88 14.28
CA GLY A 55 15.54 28.81 14.03
C GLY A 55 15.51 30.05 14.94
N GLY A 56 16.70 30.63 15.12
CA GLY A 56 16.90 31.76 16.04
C GLY A 56 16.99 31.33 17.51
N SER A 57 17.14 32.30 18.41
CA SER A 57 17.16 32.03 19.85
C SER A 57 15.83 31.41 20.30
N ALA A 58 15.88 30.47 21.24
CA ALA A 58 14.70 29.95 21.92
C ALA A 58 14.13 30.92 22.97
N TRP A 59 14.72 32.12 23.12
CA TRP A 59 14.31 33.10 24.11
C TRP A 59 13.79 34.37 23.44
N GLN A 60 12.55 34.74 23.76
CA GLN A 60 11.94 35.98 23.30
C GLN A 60 11.78 36.97 24.46
N TRP A 61 12.30 38.19 24.28
CA TRP A 61 12.12 39.26 25.26
C TRP A 61 10.67 39.77 25.25
N HIS A 62 10.05 39.82 26.43
CA HIS A 62 8.74 40.46 26.62
C HIS A 62 8.91 41.85 27.25
N PRO A 63 8.53 42.93 26.55
CA PRO A 63 8.83 44.31 27.00
C PRO A 63 8.12 44.70 28.30
N GLU A 64 6.88 44.27 28.50
CA GLU A 64 6.09 44.63 29.69
C GLU A 64 6.57 43.90 30.95
N ARG A 65 6.74 42.57 30.87
CA ARG A 65 7.26 41.75 31.98
C ARG A 65 8.75 41.98 32.25
N LYS A 66 9.50 42.53 31.28
CA LYS A 66 10.96 42.75 31.30
C LYS A 66 11.75 41.47 31.59
N GLN A 67 11.32 40.38 30.97
CA GLN A 67 11.95 39.06 31.06
C GLN A 67 11.88 38.38 29.69
N PHE A 68 12.76 37.41 29.47
CA PHE A 68 12.66 36.46 28.39
C PHE A 68 11.67 35.35 28.75
N TYR A 69 10.86 34.90 27.80
CA TYR A 69 10.17 33.62 27.89
C TYR A 69 10.79 32.61 26.92
N LEU A 70 10.73 31.33 27.29
CA LEU A 70 11.18 30.22 26.46
C LEU A 70 10.15 29.89 25.37
N HIS A 71 10.62 29.59 24.17
CA HIS A 71 9.85 28.97 23.10
C HIS A 71 10.75 28.00 22.30
N GLN A 72 10.58 26.69 22.48
CA GLN A 72 11.35 25.70 21.71
C GLN A 72 10.92 25.62 20.24
N PHE A 73 9.73 26.13 19.91
CA PHE A 73 9.16 26.17 18.56
C PHE A 73 9.06 27.62 18.06
N VAL A 74 7.89 28.10 17.61
CA VAL A 74 7.77 29.51 17.19
C VAL A 74 7.56 30.46 18.36
N VAL A 75 7.91 31.74 18.16
CA VAL A 75 7.79 32.80 19.18
C VAL A 75 6.37 32.92 19.78
N ILE A 76 5.33 32.65 18.99
CA ILE A 76 3.92 32.68 19.44
C ILE A 76 3.52 31.42 20.22
N GLN A 77 4.46 30.49 20.48
CA GLN A 77 4.28 29.26 21.25
C GLN A 77 5.17 29.30 22.51
N PRO A 78 4.86 30.15 23.51
CA PRO A 78 5.57 30.16 24.78
C PRO A 78 5.44 28.83 25.52
N ASP A 79 6.57 28.31 25.98
CA ASP A 79 6.65 27.02 26.66
C ASP A 79 6.19 27.10 28.12
N PHE A 80 5.42 26.08 28.50
CA PHE A 80 4.91 25.88 29.83
C PHE A 80 6.02 25.46 30.79
N ASN A 81 5.98 25.98 32.02
CA ASN A 81 6.84 25.50 33.10
C ASN A 81 6.24 24.22 33.69
N LEU A 82 6.53 23.07 33.10
CA LEU A 82 5.96 21.78 33.50
C LEU A 82 6.44 21.27 34.88
N ARG A 83 7.32 22.00 35.57
CA ARG A 83 7.64 21.77 36.99
C ARG A 83 6.68 22.47 37.95
N ASN A 84 5.85 23.40 37.47
CA ASN A 84 4.87 24.10 38.29
C ASN A 84 3.69 23.18 38.68
N PRO A 85 3.46 22.90 39.98
CA PRO A 85 2.40 21.98 40.40
C PRO A 85 0.98 22.51 40.11
N ALA A 86 0.77 23.84 40.11
CA ALA A 86 -0.51 24.42 39.75
C ALA A 86 -0.82 24.21 38.27
N LEU A 87 0.19 24.35 37.40
CA LEU A 87 0.05 24.05 35.98
C LEU A 87 -0.21 22.56 35.72
N LYS A 88 0.57 21.66 36.35
CA LYS A 88 0.34 20.21 36.24
C LYS A 88 -1.10 19.83 36.62
N LYS A 89 -1.65 20.47 37.66
CA LYS A 89 -3.05 20.28 38.06
C LYS A 89 -4.02 20.74 36.96
N GLU A 90 -3.80 21.92 36.37
CA GLU A 90 -4.65 22.40 35.27
C GLU A 90 -4.55 21.51 34.01
N LEU A 91 -3.37 20.99 33.69
CA LEU A 91 -3.18 20.03 32.59
C LEU A 91 -3.90 18.69 32.84
N LYS A 92 -4.02 18.26 34.10
CA LYS A 92 -4.86 17.12 34.48
C LYS A 92 -6.35 17.46 34.37
N ASN A 93 -6.76 18.69 34.70
CA ASN A 93 -8.15 19.14 34.54
C ASN A 93 -8.58 19.18 33.06
N THR A 94 -7.71 19.63 32.15
CA THR A 94 -7.98 19.64 30.71
C THR A 94 -8.05 18.21 30.14
N LEU A 95 -7.17 17.30 30.59
CA LEU A 95 -7.29 15.87 30.27
C LEU A 95 -8.63 15.30 30.76
N LYS A 96 -8.98 15.59 32.02
CA LYS A 96 -10.27 15.20 32.61
C LYS A 96 -11.44 15.67 31.76
N PHE A 97 -11.46 16.94 31.35
CA PHE A 97 -12.51 17.48 30.49
C PHE A 97 -12.69 16.66 29.21
N TRP A 98 -11.60 16.29 28.53
CA TRP A 98 -11.67 15.49 27.31
C TRP A 98 -12.11 14.05 27.55
N PHE A 99 -11.62 13.41 28.62
CA PHE A 99 -12.04 12.06 28.97
C PHE A 99 -13.51 11.99 29.41
N ASP A 100 -14.01 12.99 30.14
CA ASP A 100 -15.42 13.14 30.49
C ASP A 100 -16.32 13.31 29.25
N LYS A 101 -15.77 13.84 28.15
CA LYS A 101 -16.44 13.93 26.84
C LYS A 101 -16.40 12.61 26.05
N GLY A 102 -15.78 11.56 26.57
CA GLY A 102 -15.73 10.25 25.94
C GLY A 102 -14.52 10.02 25.01
N VAL A 103 -13.48 10.86 25.10
CA VAL A 103 -12.23 10.61 24.36
C VAL A 103 -11.62 9.26 24.79
N ALA A 104 -11.22 8.45 23.81
CA ALA A 104 -10.68 7.11 24.04
C ALA A 104 -9.18 7.07 24.39
N GLY A 105 -8.49 8.21 24.28
CA GLY A 105 -7.06 8.32 24.52
C GLY A 105 -6.47 9.60 23.95
N VAL A 106 -5.20 9.85 24.24
CA VAL A 106 -4.44 11.03 23.85
C VAL A 106 -3.11 10.64 23.18
N ARG A 107 -2.73 11.43 22.18
CA ARG A 107 -1.39 11.48 21.62
C ARG A 107 -0.70 12.70 22.23
N LEU A 108 0.39 12.48 22.95
CA LEU A 108 1.21 13.53 23.55
C LEU A 108 2.23 13.98 22.51
N ASP A 109 2.10 15.22 22.05
CA ASP A 109 2.96 15.80 21.02
C ASP A 109 4.23 16.43 21.61
N ALA A 110 5.30 16.49 20.82
CA ALA A 110 6.56 17.15 21.18
C ALA A 110 7.17 16.66 22.52
N SER A 111 6.96 15.39 22.90
CA SER A 111 7.18 14.93 24.27
C SER A 111 8.61 15.10 24.78
N LYS A 112 9.61 14.96 23.91
CA LYS A 112 11.01 15.13 24.31
C LYS A 112 11.37 16.54 24.79
N HIS A 113 10.54 17.54 24.51
CA HIS A 113 10.80 18.96 24.81
C HIS A 113 10.22 19.40 26.16
N TYR A 114 9.52 18.55 26.90
CA TYR A 114 8.75 18.98 28.08
C TYR A 114 9.55 19.55 29.26
N MET A 115 10.86 19.30 29.32
CA MET A 115 11.69 19.71 30.45
C MET A 115 13.04 20.20 29.96
N GLU A 116 13.50 21.30 30.53
CA GLU A 116 14.82 21.88 30.26
C GLU A 116 15.69 21.93 31.52
N ASP A 117 16.99 22.18 31.34
CA ASP A 117 17.98 22.28 32.40
C ASP A 117 17.74 23.47 33.34
N LEU A 118 17.61 23.19 34.64
CA LEU A 118 17.38 24.21 35.67
C LEU A 118 18.57 25.14 35.87
N LEU A 119 19.79 24.69 35.53
CA LEU A 119 20.99 25.51 35.61
C LEU A 119 21.17 26.42 34.39
N LEU A 120 20.29 26.31 33.39
CA LEU A 120 20.30 27.11 32.17
C LEU A 120 21.65 27.09 31.44
N ARG A 121 22.35 25.97 31.46
CA ARG A 121 23.67 25.84 30.83
C ARG A 121 23.58 26.01 29.31
N ASP A 122 24.64 26.55 28.72
CA ASP A 122 24.79 26.63 27.27
C ASP A 122 24.94 25.22 26.67
N GLU A 123 24.30 24.98 25.52
CA GLU A 123 24.47 23.76 24.72
C GLU A 123 25.81 23.81 23.96
N GLU A 124 26.41 22.64 23.76
CA GLU A 124 27.68 22.50 23.04
C GLU A 124 27.42 22.36 21.53
N LEU A 125 28.35 22.85 20.70
CA LEU A 125 28.32 22.54 19.27
C LEU A 125 28.82 21.12 19.02
N ILE A 126 28.14 20.40 18.13
CA ILE A 126 28.58 19.09 17.65
C ILE A 126 29.89 19.22 16.86
N ASP A 127 29.99 20.25 16.02
CA ASP A 127 31.23 20.67 15.37
C ASP A 127 31.66 22.04 15.93
N PRO A 128 32.72 22.11 16.77
CA PRO A 128 33.21 23.35 17.36
C PRO A 128 33.64 24.42 16.34
N HIS A 129 33.88 24.04 15.08
CA HIS A 129 34.30 24.95 14.02
C HIS A 129 33.15 25.44 13.13
N LYS A 130 31.90 25.03 13.41
CA LYS A 130 30.74 25.42 12.62
C LYS A 130 30.53 26.93 12.67
N ILE A 131 30.50 27.56 11.49
CA ILE A 131 30.18 28.98 11.32
C ILE A 131 28.67 29.12 11.12
N ASN A 132 28.04 30.05 11.86
CA ASN A 132 26.59 30.27 11.88
C ASN A 132 25.81 28.97 12.15
N PRO A 133 26.01 28.36 13.33
CA PRO A 133 25.35 27.11 13.67
C PRO A 133 23.83 27.30 13.75
N GLU A 134 23.11 26.32 13.23
CA GLU A 134 21.66 26.20 13.31
C GLU A 134 21.27 25.13 14.33
N TYR A 135 19.97 24.90 14.55
CA TYR A 135 19.47 23.97 15.58
C TYR A 135 20.23 22.64 15.62
N TYR A 136 20.28 21.91 14.49
CA TYR A 136 20.93 20.59 14.42
C TYR A 136 22.46 20.60 14.51
N ASP A 137 23.11 21.76 14.64
CA ASP A 137 24.55 21.86 14.89
C ASP A 137 24.88 21.84 16.40
N TYR A 138 23.87 21.88 17.27
CA TYR A 138 24.01 21.81 18.73
C TYR A 138 23.65 20.41 19.27
N ASP A 139 24.34 19.99 20.32
CA ASP A 139 23.93 18.85 21.13
C ASP A 139 22.87 19.31 22.15
N HIS A 140 21.61 18.90 21.96
CA HIS A 140 20.45 19.35 22.74
C HIS A 140 20.25 18.60 24.07
N ARG A 141 21.34 18.32 24.79
CA ARG A 141 21.31 17.52 26.02
C ARG A 141 20.65 18.23 27.20
N TYR A 142 20.56 19.55 27.16
CA TYR A 142 19.95 20.37 28.23
C TYR A 142 18.51 20.77 27.92
N THR A 143 18.03 20.54 26.70
CA THR A 143 16.70 20.98 26.24
C THR A 143 15.82 19.84 25.72
N THR A 144 16.37 18.63 25.56
CA THR A 144 15.60 17.47 25.07
C THR A 144 15.90 16.18 25.84
N ASP A 145 14.90 15.30 25.93
CA ASP A 145 14.99 13.94 26.47
C ASP A 145 15.51 13.87 27.93
N LEU A 146 15.31 14.93 28.72
CA LEU A 146 15.61 14.93 30.17
C LEU A 146 14.80 13.86 30.90
N TRP A 147 15.36 13.29 31.96
CA TRP A 147 14.76 12.16 32.68
C TRP A 147 13.38 12.52 33.30
N GLU A 148 13.19 13.77 33.72
CA GLU A 148 11.91 14.26 34.27
C GLU A 148 10.75 14.21 33.27
N VAL A 149 11.04 14.17 31.97
CA VAL A 149 10.01 14.01 30.92
C VAL A 149 9.26 12.69 31.12
N TYR A 150 10.00 11.60 31.33
CA TYR A 150 9.44 10.26 31.51
C TYR A 150 8.63 10.17 32.79
N GLU A 151 9.10 10.77 33.88
CA GLU A 151 8.37 10.85 35.15
C GLU A 151 7.07 11.63 35.02
N PHE A 152 7.10 12.76 34.32
CA PHE A 152 5.90 13.56 34.13
C PHE A 152 4.84 12.82 33.30
N ILE A 153 5.25 12.11 32.25
CA ILE A 153 4.31 11.31 31.45
C ILE A 153 3.79 10.13 32.27
N HIS A 154 4.63 9.50 33.10
CA HIS A 154 4.19 8.49 34.05
C HIS A 154 3.13 9.04 35.01
N GLU A 155 3.34 10.24 35.58
CA GLU A 155 2.37 10.92 36.45
C GLU A 155 1.02 11.16 35.74
N LEU A 156 1.05 11.50 34.45
CA LEU A 156 -0.17 11.62 33.64
C LEU A 156 -0.84 10.26 33.39
N ARG A 157 -0.04 9.21 33.13
CA ARG A 157 -0.53 7.84 32.96
C ARG A 157 -1.20 7.34 34.24
N GLU A 158 -0.59 7.52 35.41
CA GLU A 158 -1.20 7.14 36.70
C GLU A 158 -2.52 7.88 36.95
N PHE A 159 -2.56 9.18 36.64
CA PHE A 159 -3.80 9.96 36.75
C PHE A 159 -4.91 9.39 35.85
N ILE A 160 -4.58 9.00 34.61
CA ILE A 160 -5.55 8.42 33.68
C ILE A 160 -6.02 7.05 34.19
N ASP A 161 -5.09 6.20 34.62
CA ASP A 161 -5.39 4.85 35.09
C ASP A 161 -6.28 4.85 36.32
N ALA A 162 -5.98 5.73 37.29
CA ALA A 162 -6.74 5.83 38.53
C ALA A 162 -8.17 6.36 38.34
N ASN A 163 -8.43 7.13 37.28
CA ASN A 163 -9.70 7.86 37.12
C ASN A 163 -10.58 7.35 35.96
N TYR A 164 -10.00 6.73 34.93
CA TYR A 164 -10.71 6.42 33.68
C TYR A 164 -10.51 5.00 33.16
N ASP A 165 -9.45 4.30 33.55
CA ASP A 165 -9.24 2.92 33.12
C ASP A 165 -10.19 1.98 33.88
N THR A 166 -10.79 1.06 33.15
CA THR A 166 -11.59 -0.04 33.72
C THR A 166 -11.16 -1.35 33.08
N LYS A 167 -11.53 -2.50 33.67
CA LYS A 167 -11.18 -3.84 33.17
C LYS A 167 -11.46 -4.06 31.66
N ASN A 168 -12.40 -3.31 31.08
CA ASN A 168 -12.82 -3.48 29.67
C ASN A 168 -12.60 -2.23 28.79
N GLN A 169 -12.08 -1.13 29.34
CA GLN A 169 -11.85 0.12 28.60
C GLN A 169 -10.58 0.80 29.12
N GLU A 170 -9.44 0.41 28.57
CA GLU A 170 -8.17 1.12 28.76
C GLU A 170 -8.16 2.39 27.90
N LYS A 171 -7.67 3.50 28.46
CA LYS A 171 -7.41 4.74 27.74
C LYS A 171 -6.02 4.69 27.10
N LEU A 172 -5.95 5.03 25.82
CA LEU A 172 -4.68 5.07 25.12
C LEU A 172 -3.88 6.32 25.50
N VAL A 173 -2.62 6.13 25.85
CA VAL A 173 -1.61 7.18 25.95
C VAL A 173 -0.49 6.81 24.99
N ILE A 174 -0.26 7.65 24.00
CA ILE A 174 0.78 7.47 22.97
C ILE A 174 1.63 8.73 22.96
N VAL A 175 2.94 8.61 22.76
CA VAL A 175 3.83 9.77 22.69
C VAL A 175 4.44 9.92 21.30
N GLU A 176 4.62 11.17 20.88
CA GLU A 176 5.52 11.53 19.79
C GLU A 176 6.86 12.02 20.35
N ALA A 177 7.91 11.27 20.05
CA ALA A 177 9.28 11.69 20.32
C ALA A 177 10.21 11.25 19.16
N TYR A 178 10.92 12.22 18.60
CA TYR A 178 12.00 11.97 17.63
C TYR A 178 13.34 11.89 18.36
N SER A 179 13.58 10.74 18.99
CA SER A 179 14.76 10.47 19.83
C SER A 179 15.54 9.24 19.34
N THR A 180 16.59 8.85 20.06
CA THR A 180 17.35 7.60 19.79
C THR A 180 16.52 6.37 20.19
N MET A 181 16.89 5.18 19.71
CA MET A 181 16.14 3.94 20.02
C MET A 181 16.04 3.69 21.54
N ASN A 182 17.16 3.79 22.25
CA ASN A 182 17.20 3.54 23.71
C ASN A 182 16.27 4.50 24.48
N LEU A 183 16.34 5.79 24.17
CA LEU A 183 15.47 6.81 24.78
C LEU A 183 14.00 6.60 24.39
N THR A 184 13.75 6.20 23.13
CA THR A 184 12.39 5.89 22.66
C THR A 184 11.79 4.74 23.46
N MET A 185 12.55 3.68 23.73
CA MET A 185 12.05 2.52 24.47
C MET A 185 11.70 2.84 25.93
N MET A 186 12.34 3.83 26.54
CA MET A 186 12.01 4.27 27.89
C MET A 186 10.55 4.75 28.02
N TYR A 187 9.92 5.25 26.95
CA TYR A 187 8.52 5.67 26.97
C TYR A 187 7.52 4.51 27.12
N TYR A 188 7.91 3.24 26.97
CA TYR A 188 7.05 2.14 27.39
C TYR A 188 6.92 2.09 28.92
N GLY A 189 7.99 2.44 29.63
CA GLY A 189 8.13 2.30 31.07
C GLY A 189 9.06 1.16 31.46
N THR A 190 8.90 0.68 32.68
CA THR A 190 9.65 -0.45 33.24
C THR A 190 8.68 -1.58 33.61
N ASP A 191 9.20 -2.73 34.01
CA ASP A 191 8.38 -3.84 34.51
C ASP A 191 7.51 -3.44 35.72
N ASN A 192 7.92 -2.41 36.47
CA ASN A 192 7.22 -1.95 37.66
C ASN A 192 6.18 -0.87 37.40
N TYR A 193 6.31 -0.11 36.30
CA TYR A 193 5.38 0.98 35.99
C TYR A 193 5.34 1.30 34.50
N LYS A 194 4.13 1.57 34.01
CA LYS A 194 3.84 1.91 32.63
C LYS A 194 3.88 3.43 32.43
N ILE A 195 4.46 3.87 31.32
CA ILE A 195 4.46 5.29 30.92
C ILE A 195 3.48 5.53 29.78
N THR A 196 3.50 4.68 28.76
CA THR A 196 2.57 4.77 27.62
C THR A 196 2.10 3.39 27.18
N ASN A 197 1.10 3.34 26.30
CA ASN A 197 0.79 2.13 25.55
C ASN A 197 1.90 1.79 24.55
N PHE A 198 2.41 2.82 23.86
CA PHE A 198 3.61 2.76 23.02
C PHE A 198 4.03 4.18 22.59
N PRO A 199 5.32 4.43 22.36
CA PRO A 199 5.82 5.57 21.60
C PRO A 199 5.63 5.35 20.09
N PHE A 200 5.34 6.41 19.32
CA PHE A 200 5.26 6.28 17.87
C PHE A 200 6.61 5.86 17.25
N ASN A 201 6.54 4.86 16.37
CA ASN A 201 7.69 4.35 15.64
C ASN A 201 7.84 5.06 14.29
N PHE A 202 8.72 6.05 14.23
CA PHE A 202 9.03 6.80 13.01
C PHE A 202 10.15 6.20 12.16
N ALA A 203 10.54 4.93 12.38
CA ALA A 203 11.65 4.34 11.64
C ALA A 203 11.41 4.30 10.12
N PHE A 204 10.17 4.06 9.66
CA PHE A 204 9.82 4.11 8.22
C PHE A 204 9.73 5.53 7.66
N VAL A 205 9.49 6.54 8.51
CA VAL A 205 9.58 7.94 8.11
C VAL A 205 11.03 8.32 7.82
N LYS A 206 11.97 7.86 8.65
CA LYS A 206 13.42 8.10 8.51
C LYS A 206 14.11 7.22 7.46
N LEU A 207 13.38 6.26 6.89
CA LEU A 207 13.91 5.31 5.91
C LEU A 207 14.35 6.04 4.63
N GLN A 208 15.57 5.77 4.18
CA GLN A 208 16.14 6.34 2.98
C GLN A 208 15.65 5.60 1.72
N PRO A 209 15.57 6.28 0.55
CA PRO A 209 15.19 5.67 -0.72
C PRO A 209 16.04 4.46 -1.10
N TYR A 210 15.41 3.49 -1.79
CA TYR A 210 16.04 2.23 -2.25
C TYR A 210 16.71 1.40 -1.14
N PRO A 211 16.00 1.08 -0.05
CA PRO A 211 16.58 0.26 1.01
C PRO A 211 16.77 -1.17 0.52
N SER A 212 17.92 -1.78 0.87
CA SER A 212 18.11 -3.21 0.67
C SER A 212 17.16 -4.01 1.57
N PRO A 213 16.80 -5.26 1.20
CA PRO A 213 16.05 -6.18 2.04
C PRO A 213 16.62 -6.30 3.46
N LEU A 214 17.96 -6.41 3.58
CA LEU A 214 18.65 -6.48 4.87
C LEU A 214 18.48 -5.21 5.69
N LYS A 215 18.50 -4.04 5.06
CA LYS A 215 18.30 -2.77 5.77
C LYS A 215 16.87 -2.65 6.29
N LEU A 216 15.87 -3.01 5.47
CA LEU A 216 14.47 -3.02 5.88
C LEU A 216 14.25 -4.00 7.04
N ASP A 217 14.79 -5.22 6.94
CA ASP A 217 14.71 -6.22 8.00
C ASP A 217 15.35 -5.73 9.30
N SER A 218 16.55 -5.16 9.21
CA SER A 218 17.25 -4.63 10.39
C SER A 218 16.46 -3.55 11.11
N ILE A 219 15.71 -2.72 10.38
CA ILE A 219 14.88 -1.66 10.95
C ILE A 219 13.66 -2.25 11.67
N ILE A 220 13.01 -3.23 11.04
CA ILE A 220 11.87 -3.93 11.63
C ILE A 220 12.28 -4.66 12.90
N ARG A 221 13.34 -5.47 12.82
CA ARG A 221 13.90 -6.21 13.96
C ARG A 221 14.42 -5.30 15.05
N SER A 222 15.07 -4.19 14.70
CA SER A 222 15.56 -3.23 15.70
C SER A 222 14.44 -2.72 16.60
N TRP A 223 13.21 -2.54 16.12
CA TRP A 223 12.09 -2.19 17.01
C TRP A 223 11.61 -3.41 17.82
N LEU A 224 11.37 -4.53 17.14
CA LEU A 224 10.80 -5.74 17.76
C LEU A 224 11.70 -6.36 18.83
N ASP A 225 13.03 -6.28 18.65
CA ASP A 225 14.01 -6.87 19.55
C ASP A 225 14.35 -5.94 20.75
N ASN A 226 14.07 -4.64 20.66
CA ASN A 226 14.36 -3.66 21.73
C ASN A 226 13.13 -3.24 22.53
N MET A 227 11.91 -3.50 22.04
CA MET A 227 10.70 -3.23 22.83
C MET A 227 10.64 -4.19 24.04
N PRO A 228 10.06 -3.74 25.18
CA PRO A 228 9.86 -4.63 26.31
C PRO A 228 8.94 -5.81 25.93
N GLN A 229 9.02 -6.91 26.69
CA GLN A 229 8.33 -8.17 26.36
C GLN A 229 6.82 -8.00 26.16
N ASP A 230 6.17 -7.17 26.98
CA ASP A 230 4.74 -6.85 26.89
C ASP A 230 4.45 -5.57 26.08
N GLY A 231 5.47 -5.05 25.40
CA GLY A 231 5.39 -3.86 24.55
C GLY A 231 4.56 -4.10 23.31
N VAL A 232 3.74 -3.11 22.95
CA VAL A 232 2.96 -3.13 21.71
C VAL A 232 3.75 -2.43 20.61
N ALA A 233 4.21 -3.17 19.60
CA ALA A 233 4.82 -2.57 18.41
C ALA A 233 3.83 -1.64 17.67
N ASN A 234 4.36 -0.66 16.93
CA ASN A 234 3.57 0.13 16.00
C ASN A 234 4.43 0.53 14.80
N TRP A 235 3.78 0.98 13.72
CA TRP A 235 4.45 1.29 12.45
C TRP A 235 3.86 2.55 11.82
N VAL A 236 4.67 3.60 11.70
CA VAL A 236 4.29 4.88 11.06
C VAL A 236 5.14 5.09 9.81
N ALA A 237 4.52 5.12 8.64
CA ALA A 237 5.20 5.40 7.37
C ALA A 237 4.98 6.84 6.86
N GLU A 238 3.88 7.48 7.26
CA GLU A 238 3.51 8.84 6.86
C GLU A 238 2.92 9.60 8.04
N ASN A 239 3.10 10.92 8.02
CA ASN A 239 2.43 11.87 8.92
C ASN A 239 2.40 13.25 8.26
N HIS A 240 1.88 14.23 8.99
CA HIS A 240 1.70 15.60 8.50
C HIS A 240 2.97 16.47 8.52
N ASP A 241 4.08 16.00 9.10
CA ASP A 241 5.35 16.73 9.17
C ASP A 241 6.38 16.26 8.15
N ASN A 242 6.13 15.11 7.51
CA ASN A 242 7.07 14.48 6.62
C ASN A 242 6.45 14.32 5.23
N HIS A 243 7.29 14.34 4.20
CA HIS A 243 6.85 14.06 2.83
C HIS A 243 6.18 12.69 2.73
N ARG A 244 5.10 12.57 1.95
CA ARG A 244 4.40 11.29 1.71
C ARG A 244 5.31 10.24 1.07
N THR A 245 5.02 8.96 1.30
CA THR A 245 5.88 7.84 0.90
C THR A 245 6.18 7.86 -0.60
N GLY A 246 5.17 8.05 -1.43
CA GLY A 246 5.36 8.06 -2.89
C GLY A 246 6.23 9.20 -3.40
N THR A 247 6.37 10.29 -2.62
CA THR A 247 7.29 11.39 -2.92
C THR A 247 8.69 11.16 -2.35
N ARG A 248 8.82 10.50 -1.19
CA ARG A 248 10.14 10.13 -0.64
C ARG A 248 10.81 9.05 -1.50
N PHE A 249 10.02 8.11 -2.00
CA PHE A 249 10.47 6.96 -2.81
C PHE A 249 9.94 7.11 -4.25
N ASN A 250 8.98 6.28 -4.64
CA ASN A 250 8.29 6.27 -5.92
C ASN A 250 6.86 5.73 -5.73
N GLU A 251 6.06 5.68 -6.80
CA GLU A 251 4.66 5.24 -6.69
C GLU A 251 4.54 3.75 -6.32
N GLU A 252 5.47 2.91 -6.78
CA GLU A 252 5.51 1.47 -6.52
C GLU A 252 5.70 1.18 -5.02
N PHE A 253 6.58 1.95 -4.38
CA PHE A 253 6.95 1.75 -2.97
C PHE A 253 5.83 2.12 -2.00
N MET A 254 4.83 2.90 -2.45
CA MET A 254 3.63 3.18 -1.65
C MET A 254 2.89 1.90 -1.25
N ASP A 255 2.77 0.95 -2.17
CA ASP A 255 2.07 -0.31 -1.92
C ASP A 255 2.87 -1.20 -0.99
N ILE A 256 4.19 -1.26 -1.20
CA ILE A 256 5.13 -2.00 -0.36
C ILE A 256 5.02 -1.49 1.08
N MET A 257 5.10 -0.19 1.31
CA MET A 257 4.98 0.37 2.66
C MET A 257 3.60 0.23 3.27
N LEU A 258 2.52 0.38 2.49
CA LEU A 258 1.16 0.16 2.97
C LEU A 258 0.95 -1.29 3.41
N ILE A 259 1.33 -2.26 2.55
CA ILE A 259 1.23 -3.69 2.87
C ILE A 259 2.11 -4.02 4.08
N THR A 260 3.36 -3.55 4.12
CA THR A 260 4.28 -3.79 5.24
C THR A 260 3.70 -3.29 6.56
N THR A 261 3.28 -2.01 6.60
CA THR A 261 2.66 -1.37 7.79
C THR A 261 1.43 -2.14 8.27
N MET A 262 0.61 -2.65 7.34
CA MET A 262 -0.60 -3.39 7.66
C MET A 262 -0.36 -4.85 8.03
N MET A 263 0.77 -5.46 7.69
CA MET A 263 0.99 -6.90 7.89
C MET A 263 1.95 -7.21 9.06
N LEU A 264 2.74 -6.22 9.50
CA LEU A 264 3.60 -6.32 10.67
C LEU A 264 2.80 -6.44 12.01
N PRO A 265 3.39 -7.05 13.05
CA PRO A 265 2.76 -7.20 14.37
C PRO A 265 2.54 -5.84 15.05
N GLY A 266 1.58 -5.77 15.97
CA GLY A 266 1.26 -4.53 16.70
C GLY A 266 0.28 -3.62 15.94
N VAL A 267 0.40 -2.31 16.09
CA VAL A 267 -0.54 -1.30 15.57
C VAL A 267 -0.08 -0.73 14.22
N ALA A 268 -0.96 -0.73 13.23
CA ALA A 268 -0.73 -0.07 11.94
C ALA A 268 -1.25 1.37 11.99
N CYS A 269 -0.36 2.35 11.80
CA CYS A 269 -0.71 3.77 11.84
C CYS A 269 -0.75 4.33 10.41
N ILE A 270 -1.96 4.66 9.93
CA ILE A 270 -2.19 5.11 8.55
C ILE A 270 -2.56 6.58 8.57
N TYR A 271 -1.76 7.40 7.90
CA TYR A 271 -2.05 8.82 7.69
C TYR A 271 -3.03 8.99 6.53
N TYR A 272 -3.94 9.96 6.64
CA TYR A 272 -5.00 10.13 5.63
C TYR A 272 -4.41 10.28 4.23
N GLY A 273 -5.00 9.60 3.25
CA GLY A 273 -4.54 9.60 1.88
C GLY A 273 -3.51 8.51 1.55
N GLN A 274 -2.85 7.91 2.55
CA GLN A 274 -1.93 6.78 2.31
C GLN A 274 -2.69 5.57 1.72
N GLU A 275 -3.94 5.35 2.14
CA GLU A 275 -4.82 4.28 1.67
C GLU A 275 -5.25 4.42 0.20
N ILE A 276 -5.13 5.62 -0.38
CA ILE A 276 -5.36 5.87 -1.82
C ILE A 276 -4.07 6.25 -2.56
N GLY A 277 -2.93 6.33 -1.88
CA GLY A 277 -1.65 6.73 -2.47
C GLY A 277 -1.58 8.21 -2.86
N MET A 278 -2.03 9.11 -1.98
CA MET A 278 -1.82 10.55 -2.16
C MET A 278 -0.31 10.86 -2.24
N LEU A 279 0.03 11.80 -3.11
CA LEU A 279 1.39 12.31 -3.27
C LEU A 279 1.46 13.74 -2.74
N ASN A 280 2.65 14.18 -2.36
CA ASN A 280 2.85 15.59 -2.05
C ASN A 280 2.51 16.48 -3.24
N TYR A 281 2.17 17.74 -2.96
CA TYR A 281 2.08 18.77 -3.97
C TYR A 281 3.11 19.89 -3.75
N ARG A 282 3.86 20.22 -4.79
CA ARG A 282 4.80 21.35 -4.77
C ARG A 282 4.03 22.64 -5.02
N MET A 283 3.89 23.44 -3.97
CA MET A 283 3.19 24.72 -4.01
C MET A 283 4.14 25.87 -4.28
N ARG A 284 3.59 26.97 -4.81
CA ARG A 284 4.30 28.25 -4.92
C ARG A 284 4.54 28.83 -3.53
N SER A 285 5.59 29.64 -3.38
CA SER A 285 5.95 30.24 -2.10
C SER A 285 4.84 31.11 -1.50
N ASP A 286 4.05 31.79 -2.33
CA ASP A 286 2.91 32.62 -1.92
C ASP A 286 1.69 31.83 -1.40
N GLN A 287 1.72 30.49 -1.53
CA GLN A 287 0.63 29.60 -1.11
C GLN A 287 0.99 28.79 0.14
N LEU A 288 2.25 28.80 0.56
CA LEU A 288 2.69 28.10 1.76
C LEU A 288 2.21 28.86 3.00
N GLN A 289 1.67 28.14 3.97
CA GLN A 289 1.12 28.68 5.22
C GLN A 289 1.86 28.17 6.45
N ASP A 290 2.72 27.16 6.30
CA ASP A 290 3.46 26.58 7.40
C ASP A 290 4.37 27.61 8.10
N PRO A 291 4.25 27.85 9.42
CA PRO A 291 5.14 28.74 10.13
C PRO A 291 6.62 28.29 10.12
N ASN A 292 6.91 27.02 9.86
CA ASN A 292 8.27 26.46 9.79
C ASN A 292 9.07 26.90 8.53
N LEU A 293 8.47 27.68 7.63
CA LEU A 293 9.12 28.13 6.39
C LEU A 293 10.31 29.09 6.59
N LYS A 294 10.55 29.57 7.82
CA LYS A 294 11.61 30.52 8.16
C LYS A 294 12.76 29.91 8.96
N GLY A 295 12.72 28.61 9.24
CA GLY A 295 13.70 27.90 10.09
C GLY A 295 14.63 26.94 9.36
N VAL A 296 15.44 26.21 10.13
CA VAL A 296 16.40 25.18 9.69
C VAL A 296 15.72 24.09 8.83
N ASN A 297 14.44 23.83 9.11
CA ASN A 297 13.60 22.89 8.38
C ASN A 297 12.80 23.52 7.22
N ALA A 298 13.11 24.74 6.78
CA ALA A 298 12.42 25.40 5.66
C ALA A 298 12.49 24.61 4.34
N GLY A 299 13.47 23.71 4.21
CA GLY A 299 13.56 22.74 3.10
C GLY A 299 12.42 21.71 3.10
N ILE A 300 11.92 21.33 4.27
CA ILE A 300 10.80 20.40 4.45
C ILE A 300 9.50 21.21 4.47
N LYS A 301 8.95 21.44 3.28
CA LYS A 301 7.65 22.13 3.13
C LYS A 301 6.51 21.21 3.57
N ARG A 302 6.19 21.18 4.87
CA ARG A 302 5.20 20.25 5.46
C ARG A 302 3.81 20.40 4.85
N ASP A 303 3.45 21.61 4.43
CA ASP A 303 2.23 21.87 3.65
C ASP A 303 2.06 20.90 2.48
N SER A 304 3.16 20.49 1.84
CA SER A 304 3.12 19.57 0.71
C SER A 304 2.49 18.21 1.04
N ALA A 305 2.55 17.76 2.29
CA ALA A 305 1.91 16.54 2.78
C ALA A 305 0.53 16.79 3.44
N ARG A 306 0.12 18.05 3.58
CA ARG A 306 -1.12 18.50 4.23
C ARG A 306 -2.22 18.91 3.26
N THR A 307 -2.00 18.69 1.96
CA THR A 307 -2.98 19.01 0.90
C THR A 307 -4.31 18.31 1.16
N PRO A 308 -5.46 18.94 0.87
CA PRO A 308 -6.78 18.36 1.13
C PRO A 308 -6.98 16.94 0.56
N MET A 309 -7.80 16.14 1.27
CA MET A 309 -8.16 14.78 0.88
C MET A 309 -8.86 14.72 -0.48
N GLN A 310 -8.57 13.69 -1.27
CA GLN A 310 -9.08 13.53 -2.64
C GLN A 310 -10.28 12.56 -2.65
N TRP A 311 -11.49 13.07 -2.43
CA TRP A 311 -12.70 12.24 -2.34
C TRP A 311 -13.22 11.80 -3.71
N ASP A 312 -13.32 12.71 -4.68
CA ASP A 312 -13.79 12.44 -6.03
C ASP A 312 -13.15 13.35 -7.09
N ASP A 313 -13.70 13.35 -8.31
CA ASP A 313 -13.25 14.12 -9.47
C ASP A 313 -13.96 15.48 -9.63
N SER A 314 -14.77 15.89 -8.65
CA SER A 314 -15.44 17.18 -8.66
C SER A 314 -14.50 18.33 -8.25
N LEU A 315 -15.03 19.56 -8.23
CA LEU A 315 -14.28 20.74 -7.80
C LEU A 315 -13.62 20.48 -6.43
N ASN A 316 -12.32 20.80 -6.34
CA ASN A 316 -11.51 20.58 -5.13
C ASN A 316 -11.60 19.14 -4.59
N ALA A 317 -11.71 18.16 -5.49
CA ALA A 317 -11.81 16.75 -5.19
C ALA A 317 -12.91 16.37 -4.20
N GLY A 318 -14.00 17.15 -4.16
CA GLY A 318 -15.10 16.97 -3.21
C GLY A 318 -14.76 17.36 -1.76
N PHE A 319 -13.59 17.94 -1.48
CA PHE A 319 -13.21 18.40 -0.13
C PHE A 319 -13.99 19.64 0.30
N THR A 320 -14.25 20.57 -0.62
CA THR A 320 -14.99 21.80 -0.35
C THR A 320 -15.68 22.32 -1.60
N SER A 321 -16.85 22.94 -1.43
CA SER A 321 -17.55 23.67 -2.48
C SER A 321 -17.00 25.09 -2.69
N ASN A 322 -16.21 25.62 -1.77
CA ASN A 322 -15.55 26.92 -1.92
C ASN A 322 -14.54 26.86 -3.06
N PHE A 323 -14.45 27.94 -3.86
CA PHE A 323 -13.55 27.97 -5.02
C PHE A 323 -12.07 27.81 -4.62
N LYS A 324 -11.64 28.48 -3.54
CA LYS A 324 -10.27 28.43 -3.04
C LYS A 324 -10.21 27.63 -1.72
N PRO A 325 -9.65 26.41 -1.71
CA PRO A 325 -9.37 25.69 -0.48
C PRO A 325 -8.23 26.35 0.29
N TRP A 326 -8.09 26.02 1.58
CA TRP A 326 -7.04 26.60 2.42
C TRP A 326 -5.62 26.27 1.90
N LEU A 327 -5.39 25.02 1.48
CA LEU A 327 -4.22 24.63 0.68
C LEU A 327 -4.64 24.11 -0.71
N PRO A 328 -3.84 24.36 -1.76
CA PRO A 328 -4.00 23.72 -3.07
C PRO A 328 -4.04 22.19 -2.99
N LEU A 329 -4.77 21.57 -3.92
CA LEU A 329 -4.80 20.12 -4.11
C LEU A 329 -3.71 19.68 -5.08
N ASN A 330 -3.30 18.41 -4.97
CA ASN A 330 -2.51 17.78 -6.01
C ASN A 330 -3.36 17.63 -7.30
N PRO A 331 -2.90 18.11 -8.47
CA PRO A 331 -3.63 18.05 -9.74
C PRO A 331 -4.00 16.64 -10.20
N ASN A 332 -3.42 15.59 -9.62
CA ASN A 332 -3.76 14.21 -9.94
C ASN A 332 -5.11 13.74 -9.37
N TYR A 333 -5.83 14.57 -8.59
CA TYR A 333 -7.06 14.18 -7.90
C TYR A 333 -8.17 13.65 -8.84
N TRP A 334 -8.23 14.09 -10.10
CA TRP A 334 -9.21 13.57 -11.07
C TRP A 334 -9.02 12.07 -11.36
N ARG A 335 -7.80 11.54 -11.18
CA ARG A 335 -7.45 10.12 -11.39
C ARG A 335 -7.24 9.38 -10.06
N VAL A 336 -6.61 10.02 -9.09
CA VAL A 336 -6.33 9.46 -7.76
C VAL A 336 -7.38 10.04 -6.82
N ASN A 337 -8.45 9.30 -6.54
CA ASN A 337 -9.44 9.70 -5.54
C ASN A 337 -10.18 8.48 -5.01
N VAL A 338 -10.83 8.64 -3.85
CA VAL A 338 -11.58 7.57 -3.17
C VAL A 338 -12.66 6.98 -4.06
N ARG A 339 -13.47 7.83 -4.72
CA ARG A 339 -14.58 7.38 -5.57
C ARG A 339 -14.08 6.49 -6.72
N ALA A 340 -13.08 6.91 -7.47
CA ALA A 340 -12.51 6.16 -8.57
C ALA A 340 -11.95 4.81 -8.11
N GLN A 341 -11.17 4.80 -7.02
CA GLN A 341 -10.54 3.58 -6.52
C GLN A 341 -11.53 2.58 -5.92
N LYS A 342 -12.68 3.02 -5.39
CA LYS A 342 -13.77 2.13 -4.94
C LYS A 342 -14.32 1.24 -6.07
N PHE A 343 -14.41 1.78 -7.29
CA PHE A 343 -14.97 1.07 -8.45
C PHE A 343 -13.90 0.34 -9.30
N GLN A 344 -12.62 0.54 -8.99
CA GLN A 344 -11.52 -0.19 -9.63
C GLN A 344 -11.32 -1.54 -8.95
N THR A 345 -11.29 -2.63 -9.72
CA THR A 345 -11.05 -3.99 -9.19
C THR A 345 -9.69 -4.08 -8.50
N VAL A 346 -8.66 -3.47 -9.10
CA VAL A 346 -7.32 -3.37 -8.55
C VAL A 346 -7.07 -1.91 -8.21
N SER A 347 -6.98 -1.60 -6.92
CA SER A 347 -6.70 -0.24 -6.42
C SER A 347 -6.10 -0.31 -5.01
N ARG A 348 -5.35 0.73 -4.63
CA ARG A 348 -4.77 0.84 -3.28
C ARG A 348 -5.85 0.83 -2.21
N TYR A 349 -6.97 1.50 -2.46
CA TYR A 349 -8.13 1.48 -1.57
C TYR A 349 -8.65 0.06 -1.31
N ASN A 350 -8.80 -0.76 -2.36
CA ASN A 350 -9.29 -2.12 -2.21
C ASN A 350 -8.24 -3.04 -1.56
N THR A 351 -6.95 -2.85 -1.87
CA THR A 351 -5.85 -3.52 -1.15
C THR A 351 -5.89 -3.16 0.33
N TYR A 352 -5.98 -1.88 0.69
CA TYR A 352 -6.11 -1.43 2.07
C TYR A 352 -7.30 -2.04 2.80
N LYS A 353 -8.48 -2.09 2.14
CA LYS A 353 -9.69 -2.69 2.71
C LYS A 353 -9.50 -4.19 2.98
N THR A 354 -8.88 -4.91 2.05
CA THR A 354 -8.56 -6.34 2.21
C THR A 354 -7.57 -6.56 3.36
N LEU A 355 -6.48 -5.80 3.41
CA LEU A 355 -5.50 -5.87 4.50
C LEU A 355 -6.14 -5.55 5.86
N SER A 356 -7.00 -4.53 5.92
CA SER A 356 -7.74 -4.17 7.14
C SER A 356 -8.62 -5.31 7.64
N LYS A 357 -9.24 -6.07 6.74
CA LYS A 357 -10.00 -7.27 7.08
C LYS A 357 -9.07 -8.41 7.53
N LEU A 358 -7.94 -8.63 6.86
CA LEU A 358 -6.95 -9.64 7.24
C LEU A 358 -6.39 -9.38 8.64
N ARG A 359 -6.17 -8.11 9.02
CA ARG A 359 -5.72 -7.73 10.38
C ARG A 359 -6.69 -8.14 11.48
N GLN A 360 -7.92 -8.49 11.15
CA GLN A 360 -8.89 -9.00 12.14
C GLN A 360 -8.73 -10.49 12.46
N THR A 361 -7.93 -11.23 11.68
CA THR A 361 -7.65 -12.66 11.89
C THR A 361 -6.69 -12.88 13.07
N ASN A 362 -6.78 -14.05 13.70
CA ASN A 362 -5.91 -14.38 14.85
C ASN A 362 -4.44 -14.43 14.44
N VAL A 363 -4.12 -14.91 13.24
CA VAL A 363 -2.74 -14.95 12.74
C VAL A 363 -2.11 -13.55 12.64
N LEU A 364 -2.86 -12.51 12.24
CA LEU A 364 -2.31 -11.15 12.21
C LEU A 364 -2.37 -10.42 13.56
N LYS A 365 -3.33 -10.77 14.43
CA LYS A 365 -3.43 -10.22 15.79
C LYS A 365 -2.36 -10.75 16.73
N PHE A 366 -2.15 -12.06 16.71
CA PHE A 366 -1.37 -12.78 17.73
C PHE A 366 -0.24 -13.64 17.15
N GLY A 367 -0.17 -13.80 15.83
CA GLY A 367 0.84 -14.65 15.22
C GLY A 367 2.25 -14.07 15.32
N ASN A 368 3.22 -14.95 15.53
CA ASN A 368 4.64 -14.64 15.56
C ASN A 368 5.11 -14.09 14.21
N PHE A 369 6.14 -13.26 14.25
CA PHE A 369 6.77 -12.67 13.08
C PHE A 369 8.09 -13.40 12.76
N THR A 370 8.25 -13.82 11.51
CA THR A 370 9.51 -14.37 11.00
C THR A 370 9.81 -13.75 9.64
N SER A 371 11.02 -13.21 9.46
CA SER A 371 11.42 -12.59 8.20
C SER A 371 12.49 -13.37 7.45
N TYR A 372 12.56 -13.14 6.13
CA TYR A 372 13.41 -13.84 5.18
C TYR A 372 13.93 -12.85 4.13
N VAL A 373 15.23 -12.88 3.89
CA VAL A 373 15.85 -12.20 2.73
C VAL A 373 16.05 -13.25 1.65
N LEU A 374 15.24 -13.18 0.59
CA LEU A 374 15.17 -14.21 -0.45
C LEU A 374 16.15 -13.94 -1.59
N SER A 375 16.53 -12.68 -1.79
CA SER A 375 17.57 -12.27 -2.74
C SER A 375 18.15 -10.92 -2.34
N SER A 376 18.97 -10.32 -3.21
CA SER A 376 19.46 -8.95 -3.03
C SER A 376 18.35 -7.90 -3.04
N TRP A 377 17.17 -8.22 -3.60
CA TRP A 377 16.06 -7.28 -3.78
C TRP A 377 14.72 -7.79 -3.27
N VAL A 378 14.57 -9.08 -2.98
CA VAL A 378 13.32 -9.65 -2.49
C VAL A 378 13.37 -9.90 -1.00
N TYR A 379 12.46 -9.25 -0.28
CA TYR A 379 12.22 -9.41 1.14
C TYR A 379 10.87 -10.09 1.38
N ALA A 380 10.80 -11.00 2.35
CA ALA A 380 9.56 -11.61 2.76
C ALA A 380 9.47 -11.70 4.29
N PHE A 381 8.24 -11.76 4.79
CA PHE A 381 8.00 -12.14 6.17
C PHE A 381 6.69 -12.91 6.31
N ALA A 382 6.64 -13.80 7.29
CA ALA A 382 5.51 -14.63 7.63
C ALA A 382 4.93 -14.25 8.98
N ARG A 383 3.61 -14.39 9.09
CA ARG A 383 2.85 -14.35 10.34
C ARG A 383 2.31 -15.75 10.58
N VAL A 384 2.62 -16.31 11.76
CA VAL A 384 2.35 -17.72 12.10
C VAL A 384 1.66 -17.80 13.46
N ALA A 385 0.50 -18.45 13.51
CA ALA A 385 -0.21 -18.75 14.74
C ALA A 385 -0.65 -20.21 14.76
N ILE A 386 -0.81 -20.77 15.96
CA ILE A 386 -1.24 -22.16 16.14
C ILE A 386 -2.65 -22.35 15.57
N ASN A 387 -2.86 -23.41 14.79
CA ASN A 387 -4.14 -23.77 14.15
C ASN A 387 -4.71 -22.72 13.18
N GLU A 388 -3.88 -21.77 12.71
CA GLU A 388 -4.28 -20.76 11.73
C GLU A 388 -3.46 -20.92 10.43
N PRO A 389 -4.00 -20.52 9.27
CA PRO A 389 -3.23 -20.45 8.04
C PRO A 389 -2.04 -19.49 8.15
N ILE A 390 -0.86 -19.92 7.67
CA ILE A 390 0.32 -19.05 7.57
C ILE A 390 0.02 -17.96 6.54
N ILE A 391 0.32 -16.71 6.89
CA ILE A 391 0.24 -15.58 5.96
C ILE A 391 1.64 -15.07 5.67
N ILE A 392 2.00 -14.97 4.38
CA ILE A 392 3.32 -14.53 3.93
C ILE A 392 3.15 -13.27 3.10
N THR A 393 3.95 -12.25 3.43
CA THR A 393 4.11 -11.04 2.64
C THR A 393 5.42 -11.12 1.89
N ILE A 394 5.39 -10.93 0.57
CA ILE A 394 6.57 -10.98 -0.30
C ILE A 394 6.65 -9.64 -1.04
N MET A 395 7.83 -9.02 -1.04
CA MET A 395 8.06 -7.70 -1.58
C MET A 395 9.33 -7.70 -2.41
N ASN A 396 9.22 -7.27 -3.65
CA ASN A 396 10.37 -6.92 -4.47
C ASN A 396 10.68 -5.43 -4.28
N LEU A 397 11.81 -5.13 -3.66
CA LEU A 397 12.32 -3.77 -3.42
C LEU A 397 13.20 -3.26 -4.58
N GLY A 398 13.53 -4.13 -5.54
CA GLY A 398 14.34 -3.81 -6.70
C GLY A 398 13.55 -3.15 -7.83
N SER A 399 14.28 -2.69 -8.84
CA SER A 399 13.71 -2.06 -10.05
C SER A 399 13.39 -3.05 -11.17
N GLU A 400 13.74 -4.33 -11.00
CA GLU A 400 13.63 -5.37 -12.02
C GLU A 400 12.75 -6.53 -11.54
N THR A 401 12.12 -7.23 -12.48
CA THR A 401 11.38 -8.46 -12.18
C THR A 401 12.37 -9.57 -11.83
N GLU A 402 12.14 -10.23 -10.69
CA GLU A 402 12.95 -11.34 -10.23
C GLU A 402 12.11 -12.61 -10.05
N MET A 403 12.66 -13.76 -10.49
CA MET A 403 12.06 -15.07 -10.28
C MET A 403 12.60 -15.65 -8.97
N ILE A 404 11.72 -16.00 -8.03
CA ILE A 404 12.09 -16.54 -6.72
C ILE A 404 11.44 -17.91 -6.50
N HIS A 405 12.24 -18.86 -6.06
CA HIS A 405 11.77 -20.17 -5.59
C HIS A 405 11.54 -20.11 -4.07
N LEU A 406 10.28 -19.92 -3.66
CA LEU A 406 9.95 -19.69 -2.25
C LEU A 406 10.35 -20.84 -1.31
N HIS A 407 10.35 -22.08 -1.81
CA HIS A 407 10.75 -23.27 -1.03
C HIS A 407 12.25 -23.29 -0.70
N ASP A 408 13.07 -22.55 -1.45
CA ASP A 408 14.52 -22.48 -1.19
C ASP A 408 14.83 -21.54 -0.02
N GLY A 409 14.00 -20.51 0.19
CA GLY A 409 14.22 -19.47 1.21
C GLY A 409 13.27 -19.51 2.40
N ILE A 410 12.13 -20.19 2.29
CA ILE A 410 11.12 -20.29 3.37
C ILE A 410 10.78 -21.77 3.60
N PRO A 411 11.09 -22.33 4.78
CA PRO A 411 10.82 -23.74 5.06
C PRO A 411 9.33 -24.02 5.25
N ASN A 412 8.93 -25.27 5.00
CA ASN A 412 7.59 -25.82 5.30
C ASN A 412 6.41 -25.13 4.59
N LEU A 413 6.62 -24.61 3.39
CA LEU A 413 5.53 -24.08 2.58
C LEU A 413 4.69 -25.18 1.92
N PRO A 414 3.36 -24.99 1.81
CA PRO A 414 2.53 -25.89 1.02
C PRO A 414 2.79 -25.69 -0.48
N SER A 415 2.54 -26.74 -1.27
CA SER A 415 2.71 -26.69 -2.74
C SER A 415 1.76 -25.69 -3.43
N PHE A 416 0.67 -25.31 -2.77
CA PHE A 416 -0.30 -24.33 -3.27
C PHE A 416 -0.56 -23.27 -2.21
N MET A 417 -0.45 -22.00 -2.62
CA MET A 417 -0.77 -20.84 -1.80
C MET A 417 -1.76 -19.95 -2.56
N LYS A 418 -2.64 -19.28 -1.81
CA LYS A 418 -3.59 -18.31 -2.34
C LYS A 418 -3.05 -16.89 -2.10
N VAL A 419 -3.05 -16.06 -3.14
CA VAL A 419 -2.77 -14.64 -2.98
C VAL A 419 -4.00 -13.98 -2.35
N LEU A 420 -3.81 -13.33 -1.21
CA LEU A 420 -4.91 -12.67 -0.47
C LEU A 420 -5.03 -11.18 -0.84
N ALA A 421 -3.91 -10.55 -1.17
CA ALA A 421 -3.82 -9.16 -1.61
C ALA A 421 -2.57 -8.98 -2.47
N ALA A 422 -2.58 -8.01 -3.37
CA ALA A 422 -1.46 -7.69 -4.24
C ALA A 422 -1.32 -6.17 -4.42
N SER A 423 -0.10 -5.71 -4.73
CA SER A 423 0.12 -4.33 -5.18
C SER A 423 -0.51 -4.13 -6.55
N ILE A 424 -0.77 -2.87 -6.92
CA ILE A 424 -1.37 -2.56 -8.23
C ILE A 424 -0.48 -3.00 -9.40
N ASN A 425 0.83 -3.08 -9.15
CA ASN A 425 1.86 -3.43 -10.14
C ASN A 425 2.31 -4.91 -10.07
N ALA A 426 1.71 -5.73 -9.21
CA ALA A 426 2.08 -7.14 -9.09
C ALA A 426 1.71 -7.99 -10.33
N GLY A 427 0.98 -7.42 -11.29
CA GLY A 427 0.46 -8.16 -12.45
C GLY A 427 -0.54 -9.27 -12.07
N TYR A 428 -0.97 -9.31 -10.80
CA TYR A 428 -1.92 -10.28 -10.28
C TYR A 428 -3.35 -9.76 -10.47
N ALA A 429 -4.16 -10.52 -11.21
CA ALA A 429 -5.59 -10.30 -11.31
C ALA A 429 -6.30 -11.60 -10.92
N GLU A 430 -7.01 -11.60 -9.77
CA GLU A 430 -7.91 -12.71 -9.43
C GLU A 430 -9.00 -12.78 -10.51
N ASN A 431 -9.17 -13.96 -11.14
CA ASN A 431 -10.36 -14.40 -11.88
C ASN A 431 -11.26 -13.30 -12.47
N HIS A 432 -10.79 -12.63 -13.52
CA HIS A 432 -11.68 -11.83 -14.37
C HIS A 432 -11.57 -12.26 -15.83
N TYR A 433 -12.71 -12.19 -16.53
CA TYR A 433 -12.94 -12.47 -17.95
C TYR A 433 -12.19 -11.49 -18.90
N ASP A 434 -10.99 -11.06 -18.51
CA ASP A 434 -10.24 -9.90 -19.01
C ASP A 434 -8.85 -10.31 -19.54
N VAL A 435 -8.75 -11.50 -20.15
CA VAL A 435 -7.51 -11.93 -20.81
C VAL A 435 -7.60 -11.65 -22.31
N LYS A 436 -6.48 -11.26 -22.94
CA LYS A 436 -6.38 -11.13 -24.40
C LYS A 436 -6.98 -12.38 -25.08
N ARG A 437 -7.58 -12.22 -26.27
CA ARG A 437 -8.12 -13.34 -27.07
C ARG A 437 -7.04 -14.41 -27.21
N ILE A 438 -7.45 -15.69 -27.23
CA ILE A 438 -6.53 -16.84 -27.24
C ILE A 438 -5.48 -16.71 -28.36
N GLY A 439 -5.87 -16.33 -29.57
CA GLY A 439 -4.95 -16.12 -30.69
C GLY A 439 -3.89 -15.05 -30.45
N SER A 440 -4.20 -14.04 -29.63
CA SER A 440 -3.24 -13.00 -29.23
C SER A 440 -2.35 -13.39 -28.04
N ARG A 441 -2.64 -14.51 -27.37
CA ARG A 441 -1.84 -15.04 -26.25
C ARG A 441 -0.93 -16.18 -26.68
N LEU A 442 -1.46 -17.10 -27.47
CA LEU A 442 -0.83 -18.38 -27.79
C LEU A 442 -0.47 -18.52 -29.27
N ASN A 443 -0.58 -17.44 -30.06
CA ASN A 443 -0.51 -17.42 -31.52
C ASN A 443 -1.69 -18.12 -32.24
N PRO A 444 -1.99 -17.74 -33.50
CA PRO A 444 -3.12 -18.29 -34.26
C PRO A 444 -3.05 -19.81 -34.51
N GLU A 445 -1.87 -20.41 -34.50
CA GLU A 445 -1.64 -21.83 -34.77
C GLU A 445 -2.17 -22.72 -33.63
N TYR A 446 -2.13 -22.24 -32.39
CA TYR A 446 -2.59 -22.98 -31.22
C TYR A 446 -4.10 -22.85 -30.97
N MET A 447 -4.79 -21.97 -31.69
CA MET A 447 -6.24 -21.77 -31.54
C MET A 447 -7.03 -23.03 -31.89
N ASP A 448 -6.63 -23.74 -32.95
CA ASP A 448 -7.30 -24.96 -33.39
C ASP A 448 -7.18 -26.06 -32.33
N ILE A 449 -5.99 -26.17 -31.71
CA ILE A 449 -5.72 -27.11 -30.61
C ILE A 449 -6.64 -26.81 -29.42
N MET A 450 -6.71 -25.54 -29.01
CA MET A 450 -7.56 -25.11 -27.89
C MET A 450 -9.04 -25.33 -28.18
N MET A 451 -9.49 -25.08 -29.42
CA MET A 451 -10.86 -25.34 -29.85
C MET A 451 -11.19 -26.83 -29.79
N ILE A 452 -10.31 -27.70 -30.30
CA ILE A 452 -10.46 -29.16 -30.22
C ILE A 452 -10.55 -29.59 -28.75
N LEU A 453 -9.65 -29.12 -27.89
CA LEU A 453 -9.65 -29.42 -26.45
C LEU A 453 -10.99 -29.04 -25.79
N VAL A 454 -11.35 -27.76 -25.85
CA VAL A 454 -12.56 -27.25 -25.17
C VAL A 454 -13.82 -27.96 -25.68
N MET A 455 -13.88 -28.27 -26.97
CA MET A 455 -15.04 -28.92 -27.59
C MET A 455 -15.08 -30.44 -27.43
N THR A 456 -14.02 -31.09 -26.93
CA THR A 456 -13.98 -32.56 -26.75
C THR A 456 -13.79 -33.01 -25.30
N LEU A 457 -13.38 -32.11 -24.41
CA LEU A 457 -13.37 -32.34 -22.96
C LEU A 457 -14.80 -32.38 -22.38
N SER A 458 -14.96 -33.11 -21.28
CA SER A 458 -16.21 -33.21 -20.52
C SER A 458 -16.62 -31.86 -19.91
N GLY A 459 -17.92 -31.63 -19.76
CA GLY A 459 -18.49 -30.42 -19.14
C GLY A 459 -19.18 -29.48 -20.13
N VAL A 460 -19.33 -28.20 -19.76
CA VAL A 460 -19.90 -27.17 -20.63
C VAL A 460 -18.78 -26.50 -21.42
N ALA A 461 -18.77 -26.67 -22.74
CA ALA A 461 -17.84 -25.96 -23.61
C ALA A 461 -18.30 -24.51 -23.74
N SER A 462 -17.43 -23.57 -23.34
CA SER A 462 -17.65 -22.14 -23.53
C SER A 462 -16.57 -21.60 -24.46
N ILE A 463 -16.99 -21.02 -25.58
CA ILE A 463 -16.10 -20.31 -26.50
C ILE A 463 -16.46 -18.83 -26.46
N TYR A 464 -15.44 -17.98 -26.51
CA TYR A 464 -15.64 -16.54 -26.53
C TYR A 464 -15.88 -16.07 -27.96
N TYR A 465 -16.87 -15.21 -28.14
CA TYR A 465 -17.23 -14.60 -29.41
C TYR A 465 -16.01 -14.19 -30.25
N GLY A 466 -15.94 -14.62 -31.50
CA GLY A 466 -14.86 -14.35 -32.44
C GLY A 466 -13.75 -15.40 -32.44
N GLN A 467 -13.69 -16.29 -31.44
CA GLN A 467 -12.75 -17.41 -31.44
C GLN A 467 -13.04 -18.41 -32.57
N GLU A 468 -14.30 -18.51 -33.00
CA GLU A 468 -14.77 -19.42 -34.06
C GLU A 468 -14.10 -19.12 -35.39
N ILE A 469 -13.73 -17.86 -35.61
CA ILE A 469 -13.04 -17.39 -36.83
C ILE A 469 -11.58 -17.00 -36.56
N GLY A 470 -11.09 -17.15 -35.34
CA GLY A 470 -9.70 -16.80 -35.00
C GLY A 470 -9.44 -15.30 -34.84
N MET A 471 -10.41 -14.53 -34.37
CA MET A 471 -10.22 -13.10 -34.08
C MET A 471 -9.09 -12.91 -33.06
N MET A 472 -8.18 -11.99 -33.39
CA MET A 472 -7.16 -11.47 -32.50
C MET A 472 -7.61 -10.14 -31.88
N ASN A 473 -6.92 -9.70 -30.84
CA ASN A 473 -7.11 -8.37 -30.29
C ASN A 473 -6.84 -7.30 -31.36
N THR A 474 -7.69 -6.27 -31.39
CA THR A 474 -7.50 -5.12 -32.28
C THR A 474 -6.40 -4.22 -31.73
N LYS A 475 -5.51 -3.76 -32.61
CA LYS A 475 -4.55 -2.71 -32.28
C LYS A 475 -5.27 -1.37 -32.23
N LEU A 476 -5.31 -0.76 -31.05
CA LEU A 476 -5.96 0.53 -30.80
C LEU A 476 -4.91 1.62 -30.67
N ARG A 477 -5.18 2.78 -31.27
CA ARG A 477 -4.43 4.01 -30.96
C ARG A 477 -4.85 4.56 -29.60
N LEU A 478 -4.02 5.39 -28.99
CA LEU A 478 -4.28 5.97 -27.66
C LEU A 478 -5.61 6.75 -27.60
N ASP A 479 -5.97 7.45 -28.68
CA ASP A 479 -7.24 8.19 -28.82
C ASP A 479 -8.49 7.29 -28.91
N GLN A 480 -8.28 5.99 -29.14
CA GLN A 480 -9.33 4.99 -29.30
C GLN A 480 -9.55 4.14 -28.06
N ILE A 481 -8.70 4.26 -27.03
CA ILE A 481 -8.86 3.55 -25.76
C ILE A 481 -9.95 4.25 -24.95
N ARG A 482 -10.97 3.50 -24.54
CA ARG A 482 -12.15 3.97 -23.81
C ARG A 482 -12.24 3.31 -22.43
N ASP A 483 -11.89 2.04 -22.33
CA ASP A 483 -11.69 1.34 -21.07
C ASP A 483 -10.30 1.70 -20.51
N ILE A 484 -10.30 2.32 -19.32
CA ILE A 484 -9.10 2.76 -18.60
C ILE A 484 -8.16 1.57 -18.31
N ARG A 485 -8.69 0.34 -18.26
CA ARG A 485 -7.92 -0.90 -18.09
C ARG A 485 -7.37 -1.47 -19.40
N ARG A 486 -7.56 -0.76 -20.53
CA ARG A 486 -7.12 -1.12 -21.90
C ARG A 486 -7.70 -2.44 -22.44
N HIS A 487 -8.87 -2.85 -21.95
CA HIS A 487 -9.53 -4.10 -22.38
C HIS A 487 -10.19 -4.02 -23.76
N ASP A 488 -10.37 -2.81 -24.27
CA ASP A 488 -11.03 -2.53 -25.56
C ASP A 488 -10.49 -3.38 -26.71
N SER A 489 -9.19 -3.69 -26.68
CA SER A 489 -8.53 -4.49 -27.72
C SER A 489 -9.14 -5.91 -27.86
N GLY A 490 -9.65 -6.51 -26.78
CA GLY A 490 -10.30 -7.83 -26.80
C GLY A 490 -11.79 -7.80 -27.12
N ARG A 491 -12.41 -6.61 -27.17
CA ARG A 491 -13.87 -6.41 -27.32
C ARG A 491 -14.23 -5.82 -28.70
N SER A 492 -13.36 -5.98 -29.68
CA SER A 492 -13.62 -5.50 -31.04
C SER A 492 -14.83 -6.20 -31.68
N PRO A 493 -15.55 -5.51 -32.57
CA PRO A 493 -16.74 -6.07 -33.22
C PRO A 493 -16.44 -7.27 -34.13
N MET A 494 -17.45 -8.13 -34.36
CA MET A 494 -17.35 -9.31 -35.24
C MET A 494 -16.95 -8.91 -36.63
N GLN A 495 -16.21 -9.79 -37.28
CA GLN A 495 -15.80 -9.65 -38.67
C GLN A 495 -16.68 -10.57 -39.53
N TRP A 496 -17.82 -10.05 -40.00
CA TRP A 496 -18.78 -10.81 -40.80
C TRP A 496 -18.31 -10.99 -42.24
N ASP A 497 -17.92 -9.90 -42.89
CA ASP A 497 -17.52 -9.85 -44.31
C ASP A 497 -16.37 -8.85 -44.54
N ASP A 498 -16.07 -8.55 -45.81
CA ASP A 498 -15.00 -7.64 -46.25
C ASP A 498 -15.50 -6.20 -46.54
N SER A 499 -16.77 -5.89 -46.25
CA SER A 499 -17.34 -4.55 -46.41
C SER A 499 -16.86 -3.58 -45.31
N MET A 500 -17.24 -2.30 -45.41
CA MET A 500 -16.87 -1.31 -44.40
C MET A 500 -17.25 -1.78 -42.99
N ASN A 501 -16.34 -1.63 -42.03
CA ASN A 501 -16.51 -2.11 -40.65
C ASN A 501 -16.80 -3.62 -40.55
N ALA A 502 -16.30 -4.41 -41.50
CA ALA A 502 -16.44 -5.86 -41.53
C ALA A 502 -17.90 -6.36 -41.46
N GLY A 503 -18.84 -5.59 -42.03
CA GLY A 503 -20.27 -5.92 -42.01
C GLY A 503 -20.96 -5.72 -40.66
N PHE A 504 -20.24 -5.23 -39.63
CA PHE A 504 -20.82 -5.00 -38.30
C PHE A 504 -21.71 -3.75 -38.25
N SER A 505 -21.38 -2.70 -39.00
CA SER A 505 -22.14 -1.45 -39.02
C SER A 505 -21.86 -0.64 -40.29
N SER A 506 -22.88 0.01 -40.84
CA SER A 506 -22.74 0.95 -41.96
C SER A 506 -22.29 2.36 -41.53
N ASN A 507 -22.14 2.62 -40.22
CA ASN A 507 -21.79 3.94 -39.71
C ASN A 507 -20.31 4.28 -39.98
N SER A 508 -20.02 5.54 -40.33
CA SER A 508 -18.66 5.99 -40.63
C SER A 508 -17.73 5.97 -39.41
N LYS A 509 -18.28 5.95 -38.18
CA LYS A 509 -17.51 5.89 -36.93
C LYS A 509 -18.06 4.84 -35.97
N LEU A 510 -17.22 3.88 -35.61
CA LEU A 510 -17.52 2.87 -34.60
C LEU A 510 -17.12 3.33 -33.20
N TRP A 511 -17.80 2.76 -32.19
CA TRP A 511 -17.41 2.89 -30.79
C TRP A 511 -16.04 2.25 -30.52
N LEU A 512 -15.80 1.05 -31.08
CA LEU A 512 -14.48 0.42 -31.18
C LEU A 512 -14.22 -0.04 -32.63
N PRO A 513 -12.99 0.14 -33.15
CA PRO A 513 -12.66 -0.30 -34.49
C PRO A 513 -12.61 -1.83 -34.59
N VAL A 514 -12.92 -2.35 -35.79
CA VAL A 514 -12.68 -3.75 -36.16
C VAL A 514 -11.18 -4.02 -36.33
N ASN A 515 -10.78 -5.30 -36.34
CA ASN A 515 -9.38 -5.66 -36.55
C ASN A 515 -8.94 -5.32 -37.98
N SER A 516 -7.73 -4.80 -38.18
CA SER A 516 -7.25 -4.35 -39.49
C SER A 516 -7.18 -5.46 -40.54
N ASN A 517 -7.16 -6.73 -40.12
CA ASN A 517 -7.12 -7.90 -40.99
C ASN A 517 -8.52 -8.46 -41.33
N TYR A 518 -9.61 -7.73 -41.10
CA TYR A 518 -10.96 -8.23 -41.33
C TYR A 518 -11.24 -8.65 -42.78
N TYR A 519 -10.53 -8.08 -43.76
CA TYR A 519 -10.57 -8.49 -45.16
C TYR A 519 -10.00 -9.89 -45.42
N GLN A 520 -9.25 -10.47 -44.46
CA GLN A 520 -8.66 -11.80 -44.57
C GLN A 520 -9.31 -12.78 -43.59
N VAL A 521 -9.64 -12.31 -42.40
CA VAL A 521 -10.23 -13.11 -41.31
C VAL A 521 -11.66 -12.64 -41.10
N ASN A 522 -12.62 -13.21 -41.82
CA ASN A 522 -14.04 -12.96 -41.58
C ASN A 522 -14.89 -14.23 -41.81
N VAL A 523 -16.15 -14.16 -41.41
CA VAL A 523 -17.09 -15.29 -41.49
C VAL A 523 -17.32 -15.70 -42.94
N GLU A 524 -17.54 -14.77 -43.86
CA GLU A 524 -17.83 -15.09 -45.27
C GLU A 524 -16.68 -15.82 -45.97
N ILE A 525 -15.45 -15.33 -45.82
CA ILE A 525 -14.25 -15.94 -46.40
C ILE A 525 -14.08 -17.35 -45.86
N GLN A 526 -14.20 -17.52 -44.53
CA GLN A 526 -14.00 -18.83 -43.90
C GLN A 526 -15.10 -19.83 -44.21
N LYS A 527 -16.33 -19.39 -44.49
CA LYS A 527 -17.39 -20.26 -45.00
C LYS A 527 -17.04 -20.84 -46.37
N LYS A 528 -16.43 -20.03 -47.25
CA LYS A 528 -16.05 -20.41 -48.62
C LYS A 528 -14.79 -21.30 -48.66
N GLN A 529 -13.83 -21.10 -47.76
CA GLN A 529 -12.58 -21.88 -47.71
C GLN A 529 -12.82 -23.37 -47.41
N ARG A 530 -12.11 -24.28 -48.10
CA ARG A 530 -12.22 -25.73 -47.87
C ARG A 530 -11.87 -26.11 -46.43
N TYR A 531 -10.82 -25.52 -45.87
CA TYR A 531 -10.38 -25.68 -44.49
C TYR A 531 -10.33 -24.31 -43.83
N SER A 532 -11.03 -24.14 -42.71
CA SER A 532 -11.07 -22.89 -41.94
C SER A 532 -11.47 -23.17 -40.49
N ARG A 533 -11.17 -22.23 -39.59
CA ARG A 533 -11.54 -22.35 -38.17
C ARG A 533 -13.05 -22.37 -37.98
N TYR A 534 -13.77 -21.60 -38.79
CA TYR A 534 -15.23 -21.64 -38.80
C TYR A 534 -15.75 -23.05 -39.08
N LYS A 535 -15.22 -23.72 -40.10
CA LYS A 535 -15.61 -25.10 -40.43
C LYS A 535 -15.20 -26.09 -39.34
N LEU A 536 -13.99 -25.96 -38.79
CA LEU A 536 -13.53 -26.77 -37.67
C LEU A 536 -14.49 -26.63 -36.47
N CYS A 537 -14.83 -25.40 -36.09
CA CYS A 537 -15.76 -25.11 -35.00
C CYS A 537 -17.16 -25.71 -35.28
N SER A 538 -17.66 -25.59 -36.51
CA SER A 538 -18.95 -26.19 -36.91
C SER A 538 -18.95 -27.71 -36.82
N ILE A 539 -17.86 -28.37 -37.25
CA ILE A 539 -17.70 -29.83 -37.16
C ILE A 539 -17.65 -30.28 -35.70
N LEU A 540 -16.85 -29.61 -34.88
CA LEU A 540 -16.71 -29.91 -33.45
C LEU A 540 -18.01 -29.67 -32.69
N SER A 541 -18.72 -28.58 -32.97
CA SER A 541 -20.03 -28.27 -32.40
C SER A 541 -21.06 -29.35 -32.72
N SER A 542 -21.11 -29.79 -33.97
CA SER A 542 -21.98 -30.91 -34.39
C SER A 542 -21.58 -32.22 -33.72
N SER A 543 -20.27 -32.51 -33.63
CA SER A 543 -19.74 -33.72 -33.00
C SER A 543 -20.03 -33.79 -31.50
N ARG A 544 -20.04 -32.63 -30.82
CA ARG A 544 -20.34 -32.52 -29.39
C ARG A 544 -21.78 -32.91 -29.06
N GLN A 545 -22.68 -32.95 -30.04
CA GLN A 545 -24.05 -33.41 -29.82
C GLN A 545 -24.15 -34.92 -29.57
N THR A 546 -23.09 -35.69 -29.87
CA THR A 546 -23.01 -37.14 -29.63
C THR A 546 -22.90 -37.50 -28.15
N ASN A 547 -23.52 -38.61 -27.75
CA ASN A 547 -23.44 -39.12 -26.36
C ASN A 547 -21.98 -39.42 -25.95
N THR A 548 -21.12 -39.80 -26.90
CA THR A 548 -19.70 -40.05 -26.66
C THR A 548 -18.96 -38.82 -26.13
N LEU A 549 -19.22 -37.62 -26.65
CA LEU A 549 -18.58 -36.39 -26.15
C LEU A 549 -19.34 -35.73 -25.00
N LYS A 550 -20.65 -35.95 -24.86
CA LYS A 550 -21.44 -35.45 -23.72
C LYS A 550 -21.08 -36.22 -22.46
N ASP A 551 -21.28 -37.53 -22.48
CA ASP A 551 -21.33 -38.37 -21.28
C ASP A 551 -20.27 -39.47 -21.27
N GLY A 552 -19.54 -39.65 -22.37
CA GLY A 552 -18.53 -40.71 -22.47
C GLY A 552 -17.38 -40.54 -21.46
N ASN A 553 -16.87 -41.66 -20.98
CA ASN A 553 -15.75 -41.72 -20.04
C ASN A 553 -14.48 -41.14 -20.66
N PHE A 554 -13.77 -40.32 -19.89
CA PHE A 554 -12.49 -39.72 -20.28
C PHE A 554 -11.32 -40.60 -19.85
N LYS A 555 -10.45 -40.96 -20.79
CA LYS A 555 -9.21 -41.70 -20.50
C LYS A 555 -8.00 -41.02 -21.17
N PRO A 556 -7.08 -40.41 -20.41
CA PRO A 556 -5.90 -39.76 -20.96
C PRO A 556 -4.75 -40.74 -21.24
N TYR A 557 -3.89 -40.35 -22.17
CA TYR A 557 -2.67 -41.05 -22.57
C TYR A 557 -1.57 -40.00 -22.78
N LEU A 558 -0.49 -40.09 -22.02
CA LEU A 558 0.71 -39.30 -22.27
C LEU A 558 1.62 -40.11 -23.19
N ILE A 559 1.78 -39.67 -24.42
CA ILE A 559 2.54 -40.40 -25.45
C ILE A 559 4.00 -39.95 -25.45
N SER A 560 4.22 -38.64 -25.42
CA SER A 560 5.53 -38.01 -25.28
C SER A 560 5.36 -36.71 -24.47
N PRO A 561 6.45 -36.03 -24.04
CA PRO A 561 6.35 -34.73 -23.36
C PRO A 561 5.57 -33.66 -24.15
N TRP A 562 5.44 -33.84 -25.46
CA TRP A 562 4.80 -32.88 -26.37
C TRP A 562 3.51 -33.41 -27.02
N ILE A 563 3.22 -34.71 -26.89
CA ILE A 563 2.01 -35.33 -27.43
C ILE A 563 1.13 -35.86 -26.30
N PHE A 564 -0.05 -35.24 -26.19
CA PHE A 564 -1.12 -35.67 -25.31
C PHE A 564 -2.26 -36.24 -26.13
N ALA A 565 -2.77 -37.41 -25.74
CA ALA A 565 -3.95 -37.99 -26.33
C ALA A 565 -4.97 -38.37 -25.26
N PHE A 566 -6.24 -38.44 -25.63
CA PHE A 566 -7.26 -39.01 -24.76
C PHE A 566 -8.39 -39.62 -25.58
N THR A 567 -9.09 -40.57 -24.97
CA THR A 567 -10.30 -41.15 -25.55
C THR A 567 -11.52 -40.73 -24.76
N ARG A 568 -12.62 -40.53 -25.48
CA ARG A 568 -13.99 -40.46 -24.94
C ARG A 568 -14.71 -41.71 -25.38
N GLN A 569 -15.20 -42.50 -24.43
CA GLN A 569 -15.81 -43.81 -24.69
C GLN A 569 -17.21 -43.86 -24.12
N ASN A 570 -18.18 -44.24 -24.94
CA ASN A 570 -19.53 -44.54 -24.48
C ASN A 570 -19.95 -45.94 -24.92
N THR A 571 -20.40 -46.73 -23.96
CA THR A 571 -21.13 -47.99 -24.13
C THR A 571 -22.60 -47.64 -24.05
N ASP A 572 -23.29 -47.47 -25.17
CA ASP A 572 -24.72 -47.17 -25.14
C ASP A 572 -25.49 -48.28 -24.42
N TYR A 573 -26.33 -47.89 -23.46
CA TYR A 573 -27.14 -48.79 -22.63
C TYR A 573 -28.23 -49.54 -23.42
N ASN A 574 -28.58 -49.08 -24.63
CA ASN A 574 -29.75 -49.58 -25.37
C ASN A 574 -29.42 -50.39 -26.64
N ASP A 575 -28.19 -50.34 -27.18
CA ASP A 575 -27.90 -50.88 -28.52
C ASP A 575 -26.57 -51.67 -28.64
N GLY A 576 -25.82 -51.85 -27.53
CA GLY A 576 -24.59 -52.65 -27.48
C GLY A 576 -23.40 -52.14 -28.30
N LYS A 577 -23.56 -51.07 -29.09
CA LYS A 577 -22.50 -50.46 -29.90
C LYS A 577 -21.59 -49.59 -29.03
N LYS A 578 -20.30 -49.95 -28.99
CA LYS A 578 -19.24 -49.15 -28.38
C LYS A 578 -18.85 -48.01 -29.33
N SER A 579 -18.92 -46.78 -28.85
CA SER A 579 -18.44 -45.59 -29.56
C SER A 579 -17.18 -45.05 -28.89
N ILE A 580 -16.18 -44.70 -29.69
CA ILE A 580 -14.91 -44.15 -29.22
C ILE A 580 -14.54 -42.93 -30.06
N ILE A 581 -14.18 -41.84 -29.39
CA ILE A 581 -13.55 -40.68 -30.01
C ILE A 581 -12.15 -40.56 -29.43
N LEU A 582 -11.15 -40.59 -30.31
CA LEU A 582 -9.76 -40.36 -29.99
C LEU A 582 -9.41 -38.91 -30.34
N VAL A 583 -8.81 -38.20 -29.38
CA VAL A 583 -8.26 -36.86 -29.56
C VAL A 583 -6.75 -36.94 -29.37
N ILE A 584 -6.00 -36.38 -30.30
CA ILE A 584 -4.54 -36.35 -30.28
C ILE A 584 -4.11 -34.90 -30.45
N ILE A 585 -3.22 -34.44 -29.58
CA ILE A 585 -2.75 -33.06 -29.53
C ILE A 585 -1.23 -33.09 -29.47
N ASN A 586 -0.60 -32.44 -30.43
CA ASN A 586 0.83 -32.15 -30.41
C ASN A 586 1.02 -30.66 -30.10
N THR A 587 1.68 -30.35 -28.99
CA THR A 587 2.04 -28.98 -28.59
C THR A 587 3.49 -28.62 -28.89
N GLY A 588 4.28 -29.59 -29.39
CA GLY A 588 5.67 -29.41 -29.77
C GLY A 588 5.84 -28.61 -31.06
N SER A 589 7.06 -28.12 -31.29
CA SER A 589 7.42 -27.34 -32.48
C SER A 589 7.78 -28.20 -33.70
N LYS A 590 7.77 -29.54 -33.56
CA LYS A 590 8.13 -30.50 -34.60
C LYS A 590 6.99 -31.48 -34.87
N SER A 591 6.87 -31.91 -36.12
CA SER A 591 6.00 -33.03 -36.50
C SER A 591 6.59 -34.35 -35.99
N GLU A 592 5.74 -35.21 -35.46
CA GLU A 592 6.10 -36.54 -34.95
C GLU A 592 5.12 -37.56 -35.54
N MET A 593 5.65 -38.67 -36.08
CA MET A 593 4.84 -39.76 -36.61
C MET A 593 4.36 -40.65 -35.45
N LEU A 594 3.06 -40.92 -35.40
CA LEU A 594 2.45 -41.71 -34.32
C LEU A 594 1.77 -42.97 -34.85
N HIS A 595 2.20 -44.13 -34.36
CA HIS A 595 1.55 -45.41 -34.62
C HIS A 595 0.46 -45.68 -33.57
N LEU A 596 -0.80 -45.41 -33.93
CA LEU A 596 -1.91 -45.36 -32.97
C LEU A 596 -2.11 -46.66 -32.18
N HIS A 597 -2.04 -47.82 -32.83
CA HIS A 597 -2.29 -49.11 -32.20
C HIS A 597 -1.18 -49.57 -31.25
N THR A 598 0.05 -49.06 -31.42
CA THR A 598 1.15 -49.33 -30.47
C THR A 598 1.13 -48.34 -29.31
N SER A 599 0.74 -47.08 -29.57
CA SER A 599 0.74 -46.03 -28.55
C SER A 599 -0.52 -46.01 -27.68
N ILE A 600 -1.66 -46.49 -28.19
CA ILE A 600 -2.95 -46.44 -27.47
C ILE A 600 -3.61 -47.82 -27.56
N PRO A 601 -3.63 -48.59 -26.45
CA PRO A 601 -4.19 -49.93 -26.46
C PRO A 601 -5.72 -49.90 -26.59
N HIS A 602 -6.27 -50.96 -27.20
CA HIS A 602 -7.71 -51.21 -27.38
C HIS A 602 -8.45 -50.24 -28.32
N LEU A 603 -7.73 -49.61 -29.26
CA LEU A 603 -8.37 -48.89 -30.36
C LEU A 603 -8.99 -49.85 -31.40
N PRO A 604 -10.13 -49.49 -32.02
CA PRO A 604 -10.73 -50.27 -33.11
C PRO A 604 -9.82 -50.25 -34.35
N PRO A 605 -9.89 -51.28 -35.22
CA PRO A 605 -8.98 -51.44 -36.37
C PRO A 605 -9.09 -50.32 -37.41
N TYR A 606 -10.19 -49.55 -37.38
CA TYR A 606 -10.42 -48.42 -38.28
C TYR A 606 -10.88 -47.21 -37.49
N LEU A 607 -10.26 -46.07 -37.77
CA LEU A 607 -10.64 -44.76 -37.23
C LEU A 607 -10.95 -43.81 -38.39
N LYS A 608 -12.02 -43.03 -38.25
CA LYS A 608 -12.37 -41.96 -39.18
C LYS A 608 -11.92 -40.63 -38.59
N VAL A 609 -11.17 -39.86 -39.38
CA VAL A 609 -10.84 -38.47 -39.01
C VAL A 609 -12.11 -37.63 -39.05
N ILE A 610 -12.53 -37.13 -37.89
CA ILE A 610 -13.69 -36.24 -37.74
C ILE A 610 -13.27 -34.79 -37.94
N ALA A 611 -12.17 -34.38 -37.30
CA ALA A 611 -11.65 -33.03 -37.33
C ALA A 611 -10.11 -33.07 -37.21
N ALA A 612 -9.45 -32.10 -37.83
CA ALA A 612 -8.00 -31.93 -37.79
C ALA A 612 -7.69 -30.43 -37.82
N SER A 613 -6.62 -30.01 -37.12
CA SER A 613 -6.09 -28.65 -37.27
C SER A 613 -5.45 -28.48 -38.65
N MET A 614 -5.27 -27.23 -39.10
CA MET A 614 -4.70 -26.95 -40.42
C MET A 614 -3.30 -27.54 -40.65
N ASN A 615 -2.55 -27.76 -39.56
CA ASN A 615 -1.17 -28.26 -39.60
C ASN A 615 -1.06 -29.78 -39.38
N ALA A 616 -2.19 -30.49 -39.28
CA ALA A 616 -2.18 -31.94 -39.09
C ALA A 616 -2.18 -32.68 -40.44
N GLY A 617 -1.13 -33.47 -40.68
CA GLY A 617 -1.08 -34.44 -41.76
C GLY A 617 -1.55 -35.82 -41.30
N TYR A 618 -2.30 -36.53 -42.12
CA TYR A 618 -2.67 -37.93 -41.89
C TYR A 618 -2.66 -38.69 -43.22
N GLU A 619 -2.06 -39.87 -43.23
CA GLU A 619 -2.12 -40.81 -44.35
C GLU A 619 -3.19 -41.86 -44.07
N ARG A 620 -3.93 -42.26 -45.11
CA ARG A 620 -4.81 -43.43 -45.02
C ARG A 620 -3.94 -44.67 -45.14
N GLY A 621 -3.68 -45.32 -44.00
CA GLY A 621 -3.21 -46.70 -43.94
C GLY A 621 -4.33 -47.68 -44.24
#